data_AF-A0A7R9DEG5-F1
#
_entry.id   AF-A0A7R9DEG5-F1
#
_cell.length_a   1.000
_cell.length_b   1.000
_cell.length_c   1.000
_cell.angle_alpha   90.00
_cell.angle_beta   90.00
_cell.angle_gamma   90.00
#
_symmetry.space_group_name_H-M   'P 1'
#
loop_
_entity.id
_entity.type
_entity.pdbx_description
1 polymer ?
#
loop_
_entity_poly.entity_id
_entity_poly.type
_entity_poly.pdbx_seq_one_letter_code
_entity_poly.pdbx_strand_id
1 'polypeptide(L)'
;MQFRNGTMGAVNGMMPDGRVDDITIQSEEVWTGVVYGLAATMIHEGMIDEAFKTAGGIYHTVYNRIGLGFETPEALYAEKHYRAIGYMRPLSIWAMQHAWEQRKHFVDQ
;
A
#
# COMPACT_ATOMS: atom_id res chain seq x y z
N MET A 1 -12.31 -7.59 8.30
CA MET A 1 -12.89 -6.97 7.08
C MET A 1 -11.73 -6.42 6.25
N GLN A 2 -11.79 -6.48 4.93
CA GLN A 2 -10.65 -6.11 4.06
C GLN A 2 -11.15 -5.33 2.85
N PHE A 3 -10.51 -4.20 2.53
CA PHE A 3 -10.78 -3.45 1.31
C PHE A 3 -10.42 -4.29 0.08
N ARG A 4 -11.39 -4.53 -0.83
CA ARG A 4 -11.21 -5.34 -2.05
C ARG A 4 -10.47 -6.68 -1.80
N ASN A 5 -10.88 -7.40 -0.74
CA ASN A 5 -10.27 -8.65 -0.28
C ASN A 5 -8.75 -8.56 0.02
N GLY A 6 -8.26 -7.36 0.37
CA GLY A 6 -6.84 -7.11 0.66
C GLY A 6 -5.95 -7.10 -0.59
N THR A 7 -6.52 -7.08 -1.79
CA THR A 7 -5.77 -7.24 -3.04
C THR A 7 -5.34 -5.92 -3.70
N MET A 8 -5.61 -4.78 -3.08
CA MET A 8 -5.39 -3.45 -3.65
C MET A 8 -4.66 -2.48 -2.71
N GLY A 9 -4.04 -2.97 -1.63
CA GLY A 9 -3.40 -2.14 -0.61
C GLY A 9 -4.36 -1.76 0.53
N ALA A 10 -4.05 -0.68 1.24
CA ALA A 10 -4.84 -0.16 2.35
C ALA A 10 -5.53 1.15 1.96
N VAL A 11 -6.86 1.19 2.10
CA VAL A 11 -7.65 2.42 1.91
C VAL A 11 -7.38 3.38 3.06
N ASN A 12 -7.38 4.68 2.77
CA ASN A 12 -7.05 5.70 3.75
C ASN A 12 -8.06 5.77 4.90
N GLY A 13 -9.36 5.62 4.61
CA GLY A 13 -10.43 5.69 5.59
C GLY A 13 -11.31 4.45 5.60
N MET A 14 -11.55 3.91 6.80
CA MET A 14 -12.49 2.82 7.03
C MET A 14 -13.30 3.10 8.30
N MET A 15 -14.61 2.99 8.18
CA MET A 15 -15.55 3.11 9.30
C MET A 15 -15.41 1.90 10.24
N PRO A 16 -15.77 2.02 11.54
CA PRO A 16 -15.71 0.89 12.48
C PRO A 16 -16.56 -0.32 12.07
N ASP A 17 -17.59 -0.11 11.25
CA ASP A 17 -18.44 -1.16 10.66
C ASP A 17 -17.83 -1.82 9.40
N GLY A 18 -16.62 -1.40 9.00
CA GLY A 18 -15.85 -1.94 7.88
C GLY A 18 -16.21 -1.38 6.50
N ARG A 19 -17.14 -0.42 6.41
CA ARG A 19 -17.38 0.32 5.17
C ARG A 19 -16.23 1.29 4.92
N VAL A 20 -15.96 1.56 3.64
CA VAL A 20 -15.04 2.64 3.24
C VAL A 20 -15.65 3.97 3.70
N ASP A 21 -14.80 4.86 4.21
CA ASP A 21 -15.20 6.22 4.54
C ASP A 21 -15.30 7.07 3.27
N ASP A 22 -16.52 7.52 2.96
CA ASP A 22 -16.88 8.30 1.78
C ASP A 22 -17.12 9.81 2.08
N ILE A 23 -16.68 10.28 3.26
CA ILE A 23 -16.81 11.70 3.63
C ILE A 23 -15.94 12.60 2.75
N THR A 24 -14.78 12.10 2.31
CA THR A 24 -13.87 12.84 1.43
C THR A 24 -13.35 11.96 0.31
N ILE A 25 -13.01 12.58 -0.82
CA ILE A 25 -12.36 11.87 -1.94
C ILE A 25 -11.09 11.14 -1.46
N GLN A 26 -10.36 11.72 -0.52
CA GLN A 26 -9.10 11.15 -0.04
C GLN A 26 -9.31 9.93 0.88
N SER A 27 -10.41 9.87 1.64
CA SER A 27 -10.70 8.74 2.51
C SER A 27 -11.07 7.48 1.72
N GLU A 28 -11.61 7.64 0.51
CA GLU A 28 -11.92 6.55 -0.43
C GLU A 28 -10.69 6.02 -1.20
N GLU A 29 -9.59 6.77 -1.20
CA GLU A 29 -8.39 6.45 -1.96
C GLU A 29 -7.47 5.47 -1.22
N VAL A 30 -6.72 4.70 -2.00
CA VAL A 30 -5.50 4.01 -1.58
C VAL A 30 -4.32 4.84 -2.05
N TRP A 31 -3.55 5.42 -1.13
CA TRP A 31 -2.32 6.13 -1.50
C TRP A 31 -1.15 5.16 -1.57
N THR A 32 -0.59 4.99 -2.77
CA THR A 32 0.43 3.97 -3.06
C THR A 32 1.65 4.11 -2.14
N GLY A 33 2.13 5.34 -1.94
CA GLY A 33 3.26 5.58 -1.05
C GLY A 33 2.94 5.43 0.45
N VAL A 34 1.70 5.74 0.87
CA VAL A 34 1.29 5.50 2.26
C VAL A 34 1.27 4.00 2.53
N VAL A 35 0.79 3.19 1.58
CA VAL A 35 0.76 1.73 1.72
C VAL A 35 2.17 1.14 1.85
N TYR A 36 3.13 1.60 1.06
CA TYR A 36 4.51 1.13 1.22
C TYR A 36 5.15 1.59 2.53
N GLY A 37 4.89 2.81 2.98
CA GLY A 37 5.29 3.28 4.31
C GLY A 37 4.69 2.41 5.43
N LEU A 38 3.39 2.13 5.36
CA LEU A 38 2.70 1.25 6.30
C LEU A 38 3.28 -0.17 6.29
N ALA A 39 3.59 -0.72 5.11
CA ALA A 39 4.22 -2.02 5.00
C ALA A 39 5.62 -2.05 5.62
N ALA A 40 6.41 -0.97 5.49
CA ALA A 40 7.69 -0.85 6.18
C ALA A 40 7.51 -0.82 7.71
N THR A 41 6.52 -0.08 8.22
CA THR A 41 6.17 -0.09 9.65
C THR A 41 5.76 -1.49 10.11
N MET A 42 4.92 -2.20 9.36
CA MET A 42 4.56 -3.59 9.65
C MET A 42 5.79 -4.50 9.74
N ILE A 43 6.80 -4.32 8.89
CA ILE A 43 8.07 -5.08 8.97
C ILE A 43 8.79 -4.78 10.29
N HIS A 44 8.88 -3.51 10.69
CA HIS A 44 9.49 -3.12 11.97
C HIS A 44 8.76 -3.73 13.17
N GLU A 45 7.44 -3.85 13.10
CA GLU A 45 6.59 -4.46 14.13
C GLU A 45 6.52 -6.01 14.04
N GLY A 46 7.30 -6.64 13.15
CA GLY A 46 7.33 -8.09 12.99
C GLY A 46 6.13 -8.71 12.24
N MET A 47 5.24 -7.89 11.68
CA MET A 47 4.06 -8.28 10.91
C MET A 47 4.41 -8.55 9.43
N ILE A 48 5.28 -9.53 9.20
CA ILE A 48 5.92 -9.75 7.88
C ILE A 48 4.91 -10.13 6.81
N ASP A 49 4.00 -11.07 7.11
CA ASP A 49 3.02 -11.54 6.15
C ASP A 49 2.04 -10.42 5.77
N GLU A 50 1.60 -9.63 6.75
CA GLU A 50 0.72 -8.48 6.56
C GLU A 50 1.41 -7.41 5.71
N ALA A 51 2.69 -7.13 5.97
CA ALA A 51 3.46 -6.15 5.20
C ALA A 51 3.49 -6.51 3.70
N PHE A 52 3.90 -7.74 3.38
CA PHE A 52 4.03 -8.17 1.99
C PHE A 52 2.67 -8.37 1.31
N LYS A 53 1.62 -8.80 2.03
CA LYS A 53 0.25 -8.85 1.48
C LYS A 53 -0.25 -7.43 1.16
N THR A 54 -0.04 -6.47 2.06
CA THR A 54 -0.50 -5.08 1.89
C THR A 54 0.23 -4.40 0.72
N ALA A 55 1.57 -4.45 0.69
CA ALA A 55 2.36 -3.91 -0.41
C ALA A 55 2.09 -4.64 -1.75
N GLY A 56 1.91 -5.96 -1.71
CA GLY A 56 1.60 -6.80 -2.87
C GLY A 56 0.30 -6.38 -3.57
N GLY A 57 -0.67 -5.85 -2.83
CA GLY A 57 -1.89 -5.29 -3.41
C GLY A 57 -1.62 -4.10 -4.36
N ILE A 58 -0.65 -3.24 -4.04
CA ILE A 58 -0.23 -2.15 -4.93
C ILE A 58 0.45 -2.73 -6.18
N TYR A 59 1.41 -3.64 -6.00
CA TYR A 59 2.10 -4.29 -7.11
C TYR A 59 1.12 -4.94 -8.10
N HIS A 60 0.20 -5.78 -7.61
CA HIS A 60 -0.78 -6.45 -8.45
C HIS A 60 -1.71 -5.47 -9.15
N THR A 61 -2.11 -4.39 -8.49
CA THR A 61 -2.97 -3.39 -9.12
C THR A 61 -2.22 -2.64 -10.21
N VAL A 62 -1.06 -2.07 -9.89
CA VAL A 62 -0.28 -1.19 -10.77
C VAL A 62 0.32 -1.96 -11.95
N TYR A 63 0.99 -3.08 -11.70
CA TYR A 63 1.69 -3.83 -12.76
C TYR A 63 0.78 -4.79 -13.52
N ASN A 64 -0.11 -5.51 -12.83
CA ASN A 64 -0.86 -6.59 -13.48
C ASN A 64 -2.25 -6.18 -13.96
N ARG A 65 -2.91 -5.20 -13.33
CA ARG A 65 -4.30 -4.83 -13.67
C ARG A 65 -4.41 -3.58 -14.53
N ILE A 66 -3.65 -2.53 -14.23
CA ILE A 66 -3.80 -1.22 -14.91
C ILE A 66 -2.60 -0.84 -15.80
N GLY A 67 -1.48 -1.56 -15.70
CA GLY A 67 -0.33 -1.38 -16.61
C GLY A 67 0.49 -0.10 -16.38
N LEU A 68 0.45 0.50 -15.19
CA LEU A 68 1.14 1.76 -14.85
C LEU A 68 2.47 1.54 -14.09
N GLY A 69 3.16 0.41 -14.31
CA GLY A 69 4.39 0.06 -13.58
C GLY A 69 5.52 1.09 -13.65
N PHE A 70 5.57 1.89 -14.71
CA PHE A 70 6.57 2.95 -14.90
C PHE A 70 6.01 4.36 -14.67
N GLU A 71 4.74 4.46 -14.31
CA GLU A 71 4.00 5.71 -14.10
C GLU A 71 3.10 5.58 -12.86
N THR A 72 3.61 4.92 -11.82
CA THR A 72 2.83 4.56 -10.63
C THR A 72 2.12 5.80 -10.06
N PRO A 73 0.78 5.76 -9.89
CA PRO A 73 0.02 6.93 -9.45
C PRO A 73 0.15 7.19 -7.95
N GLU A 74 -0.21 8.41 -7.55
CA GLU A 74 -0.41 8.77 -6.14
C GLU A 74 -1.50 7.91 -5.51
N ALA A 75 -2.67 7.86 -6.15
CA ALA A 75 -3.87 7.28 -5.58
C ALA A 75 -4.56 6.30 -6.54
N LEU A 76 -5.10 5.24 -5.96
CA LEU A 76 -5.93 4.23 -6.59
C LEU A 76 -7.32 4.25 -5.94
N TYR A 77 -8.35 4.01 -6.72
CA TYR A 77 -9.72 3.86 -6.22
C TYR A 77 -10.14 2.40 -6.21
N ALA A 78 -11.28 2.10 -5.57
CA ALA A 78 -11.84 0.76 -5.57
C ALA A 78 -12.21 0.31 -7.00
N GLU A 79 -12.65 1.25 -7.83
CA GLU A 79 -12.91 1.12 -9.27
C GLU A 79 -11.63 1.40 -10.08
N LYS A 80 -11.66 1.19 -11.42
CA LYS A 80 -10.50 1.38 -12.30
C LYS A 80 -10.15 2.87 -12.55
N HIS A 81 -10.09 3.67 -11.50
CA HIS A 81 -9.67 5.07 -11.53
C HIS A 81 -8.38 5.26 -10.72
N TYR A 82 -7.61 6.26 -11.12
CA TYR A 82 -6.35 6.65 -10.49
C TYR A 82 -6.14 8.15 -10.62
N ARG A 83 -5.30 8.72 -9.73
CA ARG A 83 -4.99 10.14 -9.73
C ARG A 83 -3.48 10.37 -9.68
N ALA A 84 -3.02 11.36 -10.46
CA ALA A 84 -1.63 11.81 -10.55
C ALA A 84 -0.63 10.67 -10.85
N ILE A 85 -0.55 10.24 -12.12
CA ILE A 85 0.41 9.24 -12.61
C ILE A 85 1.85 9.75 -12.53
N GLY A 86 2.82 8.83 -12.45
CA GLY A 86 4.25 9.18 -12.39
C GLY A 86 4.63 9.92 -11.11
N TYR A 87 4.06 9.52 -9.97
CA TYR A 87 4.16 10.26 -8.72
C TYR A 87 5.38 9.88 -7.89
N MET A 88 5.83 10.80 -7.02
CA MET A 88 7.02 10.62 -6.19
C MET A 88 6.80 9.65 -5.01
N ARG A 89 5.65 9.75 -4.31
CA ARG A 89 5.39 9.00 -3.06
C ARG A 89 5.57 7.47 -3.16
N PRO A 90 5.23 6.78 -4.26
CA PRO A 90 5.48 5.34 -4.38
C PRO A 90 6.94 4.90 -4.18
N LEU A 91 7.93 5.81 -4.30
CA LEU A 91 9.35 5.51 -4.02
C LEU A 91 9.60 5.08 -2.57
N SER A 92 8.65 5.33 -1.66
CA SER A 92 8.66 4.81 -0.28
C SER A 92 8.73 3.29 -0.16
N ILE A 93 8.52 2.53 -1.24
CA ILE A 93 8.79 1.08 -1.26
C ILE A 93 10.20 0.73 -0.78
N TRP A 94 11.19 1.60 -1.00
CA TRP A 94 12.55 1.40 -0.50
C TRP A 94 12.67 1.43 1.03
N ALA A 95 11.71 2.02 1.74
CA ALA A 95 11.65 1.92 3.20
C ALA A 95 11.40 0.47 3.65
N MET A 96 10.71 -0.35 2.85
CA MET A 96 10.54 -1.78 3.15
C MET A 96 11.87 -2.53 3.06
N GLN A 97 12.70 -2.22 2.06
CA GLN A 97 14.04 -2.82 1.95
C GLN A 97 14.89 -2.48 3.17
N HIS A 98 14.87 -1.21 3.58
CA HIS A 98 15.58 -0.76 4.78
C HIS A 98 15.09 -1.48 6.05
N ALA A 99 13.77 -1.56 6.25
CA ALA A 99 13.18 -2.27 7.38
C ALA A 99 13.54 -3.77 7.38
N TRP A 100 13.55 -4.39 6.21
CA TRP A 100 13.90 -5.80 6.03
C TRP A 100 15.37 -6.09 6.38
N GLU A 101 16.29 -5.24 5.97
CA GLU A 101 17.72 -5.36 6.31
C GLU A 101 17.96 -5.17 7.80
N GLN A 102 17.34 -4.16 8.42
CA GLN A 102 17.42 -3.98 9.86
C GLN A 102 16.93 -5.21 10.61
N ARG A 103 15.79 -5.79 10.19
CA ARG A 103 15.26 -7.02 10.79
C ARG A 103 16.27 -8.17 10.71
N LYS A 104 16.93 -8.39 9.56
CA LYS A 104 17.94 -9.45 9.42
C LYS A 104 19.08 -9.28 10.41
N HIS A 105 19.57 -8.05 10.59
CA HIS A 105 20.63 -7.76 11.56
C HIS A 105 20.26 -8.12 13.01
N PHE A 106 18.98 -8.06 13.38
CA PHE A 106 18.51 -8.49 14.71
C PHE A 106 18.27 -9.99 14.82
N VAL A 107 17.92 -10.67 13.73
CA VAL A 107 17.65 -12.12 13.72
C VAL A 107 18.94 -12.95 13.60
N ASP A 108 19.95 -12.41 12.93
CA ASP A 108 21.25 -13.07 12.71
C ASP A 108 22.27 -12.82 13.87
N GLN A 109 21.84 -12.18 14.95
CA GLN A 109 22.58 -12.04 16.23
C GLN A 109 22.02 -13.00 17.28
#